data_AF-A0A1L3MNP7-F1
#
_entry.id   AF-A0A1L3MNP7-F1
#
_cell.length_a   1.000
_cell.length_b   1.000
_cell.length_c   1.000
_cell.angle_alpha   90.00
_cell.angle_beta   90.00
_cell.angle_gamma   90.00
#
_symmetry.space_group_name_H-M   'P 1'
#
loop_
_entity.id
_entity.type
_entity.pdbx_description
1 polymer ?
#
loop_
_entity_poly.entity_id
_entity_poly.type
_entity_poly.pdbx_seq_one_letter_code
_entity_poly.pdbx_strand_id
1 'polypeptide(L)' 'MMMEESLLESFRKEVNSKNAESFPAFVDSFTNLWDYEFGSLDNLPHDVDQLVADRAVEYGLME' A
#
# COMPACT_ATOMS: atom_id res chain seq x y z
N MET A 1 -5.80 15.93 9.53
CA MET A 1 -6.16 15.56 8.14
C MET A 1 -4.96 15.56 7.18
N MET A 2 -3.83 16.24 7.43
CA MET A 2 -2.67 16.21 6.50
C MET A 2 -1.87 14.90 6.46
N MET A 3 -1.97 14.05 7.49
CA MET A 3 -1.11 12.88 7.65
C MET A 3 -1.54 11.70 6.76
N GLU A 4 -2.85 11.48 6.63
CA GLU A 4 -3.43 10.44 5.79
C GLU A 4 -3.10 10.66 4.31
N GLU A 5 -3.41 11.83 3.77
CA GLU A 5 -3.10 12.18 2.38
C GLU A 5 -1.60 12.08 2.10
N SER A 6 -0.74 12.56 3.02
CA SER A 6 0.72 12.45 2.86
C SER A 6 1.20 10.99 2.83
N LEU A 7 0.59 10.12 3.64
CA LEU A 7 0.92 8.69 3.69
C LEU A 7 0.50 8.00 2.38
N LEU A 8 -0.70 8.30 1.89
CA LEU A 8 -1.24 7.79 0.63
C LEU A 8 -0.42 8.25 -0.58
N GLU A 9 -0.06 9.53 -0.63
CA GLU A 9 0.80 10.06 -1.70
C GLU A 9 2.18 9.43 -1.70
N SER A 10 2.78 9.25 -0.51
CA SER A 10 4.07 8.57 -0.37
C SER A 10 3.95 7.11 -0.82
N PHE A 11 2.89 6.41 -0.41
CA PHE A 11 2.62 5.04 -0.83
C PHE A 11 2.52 4.93 -2.35
N ARG A 12 1.65 5.72 -2.99
CA ARG A 12 1.44 5.72 -4.45
C ARG A 12 2.72 5.99 -5.23
N LYS A 13 3.60 6.85 -4.72
CA LYS A 13 4.87 7.16 -5.36
C LYS A 13 5.89 6.03 -5.21
N GLU A 14 5.99 5.47 -4.03
CA GLU A 14 6.97 4.44 -3.72
C GLU A 14 6.58 3.07 -4.24
N VAL A 15 5.30 2.69 -4.17
CA VAL A 15 4.78 1.39 -4.64
C VAL A 15 5.13 1.14 -6.11
N ASN A 16 5.07 2.20 -6.93
CA ASN A 16 5.42 2.12 -8.35
C ASN A 16 6.92 1.96 -8.61
N SER A 17 7.75 2.37 -7.64
CA SER A 17 9.21 2.35 -7.70
C SER A 17 9.82 1.11 -7.04
N LYS A 18 9.04 0.30 -6.31
CA LYS A 18 9.52 -0.94 -5.69
C LYS A 18 9.52 -2.09 -6.71
N ASN A 19 10.44 -3.02 -6.47
CA ASN A 19 10.61 -4.23 -7.25
C ASN A 19 9.77 -5.36 -6.62
N ALA A 20 9.51 -6.43 -7.37
CA ALA A 20 8.77 -7.62 -6.91
C ALA A 20 9.25 -8.16 -5.55
N GLU A 21 10.58 -8.17 -5.32
CA GLU A 21 11.18 -8.69 -4.09
C GLU A 21 10.93 -7.81 -2.86
N SER A 22 10.82 -6.49 -3.04
CA SER A 22 10.63 -5.53 -1.94
C SER A 22 9.18 -5.10 -1.76
N PHE A 23 8.32 -5.39 -2.74
CA PHE A 23 6.91 -5.02 -2.72
C PHE A 23 6.13 -5.63 -1.54
N PRO A 24 6.22 -6.94 -1.23
CA PRO A 24 5.50 -7.52 -0.10
C PRO A 24 5.85 -6.86 1.24
N ALA A 25 7.14 -6.65 1.50
CA ALA A 25 7.61 -6.01 2.73
C ALA A 25 7.19 -4.53 2.82
N PHE A 26 7.13 -3.84 1.68
CA PHE A 26 6.65 -2.47 1.60
C PHE A 26 5.15 -2.36 1.89
N VAL A 27 4.33 -3.22 1.28
CA VAL A 27 2.88 -3.27 1.54
C VAL A 27 2.62 -3.61 3.00
N ASP A 28 3.29 -4.63 3.55
CA ASP A 28 3.15 -5.04 4.95
C ASP A 28 3.46 -3.88 5.91
N SER A 29 4.59 -3.19 5.68
CA SER A 29 4.98 -2.02 6.47
C SER A 29 3.94 -0.89 6.39
N PHE A 30 3.38 -0.65 5.20
CA PHE A 30 2.34 0.35 5.00
C PHE A 30 1.04 -0.02 5.72
N THR A 31 0.55 -1.25 5.58
CA THR A 31 -0.67 -1.70 6.28
C THR A 31 -0.50 -1.68 7.80
N ASN A 32 0.67 -2.07 8.32
CA ASN A 32 0.96 -1.98 9.74
C ASN A 32 0.95 -0.54 10.24
N LEU A 33 1.56 0.38 9.49
CA LEU A 33 1.57 1.80 9.84
C LEU A 33 0.17 2.42 9.75
N TRP A 34 -0.60 2.05 8.72
CA TRP A 34 -1.98 2.51 8.56
C TRP A 34 -2.88 2.01 9.69
N ASP A 35 -2.83 0.73 10.02
CA ASP A 35 -3.60 0.15 11.12
C ASP A 35 -3.22 0.79 12.46
N TYR A 36 -1.94 1.08 12.68
CA TYR A 36 -1.48 1.77 13.89
C TYR A 36 -2.01 3.21 13.99
N GLU A 37 -1.97 3.98 12.90
CA GLU A 37 -2.38 5.40 12.90
C GLU A 37 -3.90 5.60 12.82
N PHE A 38 -4.61 4.75 12.07
CA PHE A 38 -6.03 4.90 11.76
C PHE A 38 -6.93 3.83 12.39
N GLY A 39 -6.34 2.79 13.01
CA GLY A 39 -7.04 1.74 13.74
C GLY A 39 -7.78 0.72 12.87
N SER A 40 -7.72 0.85 11.54
CA SER A 40 -8.35 -0.09 10.61
C SER A 40 -7.92 0.13 9.16
N LEU A 41 -7.77 -0.97 8.43
CA LEU A 41 -7.61 -0.99 6.97
C LEU A 41 -8.92 -0.74 6.20
N ASP A 42 -10.08 -0.78 6.86
CA ASP A 42 -11.40 -0.62 6.20
C ASP A 42 -11.58 0.77 5.59
N ASN A 43 -10.85 1.76 6.12
CA ASN A 43 -10.84 3.14 5.61
C ASN A 43 -9.81 3.37 4.48
N LEU A 44 -9.14 2.32 3.99
CA LEU A 44 -8.21 2.48 2.88
C LEU A 44 -8.97 2.93 1.62
N PRO A 45 -8.44 3.93 0.89
CA PRO A 45 -9.00 4.31 -0.39
C PRO A 45 -8.94 3.13 -1.36
N HIS A 46 -10.03 2.91 -2.10
CA HIS A 46 -10.12 1.83 -3.08
C HIS A 46 -8.98 1.84 -4.11
N ASP A 47 -8.48 3.03 -4.48
CA ASP A 47 -7.33 3.19 -5.37
C ASP A 47 -6.04 2.56 -4.84
N VAL A 48 -5.81 2.58 -3.52
CA VAL A 48 -4.63 1.96 -2.89
C VAL A 48 -4.76 0.45 -2.84
N ASP A 49 -5.94 -0.04 -2.46
CA ASP A 49 -6.26 -1.47 -2.49
C ASP A 49 -6.06 -2.05 -3.90
N GLN A 50 -6.58 -1.35 -4.91
CA GLN A 50 -6.43 -1.74 -6.31
C GLN A 50 -4.97 -1.69 -6.78
N LEU A 51 -4.19 -0.67 -6.38
CA LEU A 51 -2.76 -0.60 -6.68
C LEU A 51 -1.97 -1.79 -6.10
N VAL A 52 -2.31 -2.19 -4.87
CA VAL A 52 -1.68 -3.36 -4.23
C VAL A 52 -2.05 -4.63 -4.98
N ALA A 53 -3.32 -4.82 -5.30
CA ALA A 53 -3.80 -5.99 -6.02
C ALA A 53 -3.17 -6.10 -7.42
N ASP A 54 -3.16 -5.01 -8.19
CA ASP A 54 -2.61 -4.98 -9.54
C ASP A 54 -1.11 -5.35 -9.53
N ARG A 55 -0.34 -4.74 -8.62
CA ARG A 55 1.08 -5.04 -8.45
C ARG A 55 1.34 -6.46 -7.96
N ALA A 56 0.49 -6.98 -7.07
CA ALA A 56 0.61 -8.36 -6.61
C ALA A 56 0.38 -9.36 -7.77
N VAL A 57 -0.57 -9.09 -8.65
CA VAL A 57 -0.82 -9.88 -9.87
C VAL A 57 0.35 -9.75 -10.85
N GLU A 58 0.86 -8.53 -11.10
CA GLU A 58 2.03 -8.30 -11.97
C GLU A 58 3.26 -9.08 -11.52
N TYR A 59 3.45 -9.22 -10.21
CA TYR A 59 4.56 -9.95 -9.62
C TYR A 59 4.30 -11.46 -9.44
N GLY A 60 3.11 -11.95 -9.82
CA GLY A 60 2.71 -13.36 -9.63
C GLY A 60 2.60 -13.76 -8.17
N LEU A 61 2.33 -12.79 -7.28
CA LEU A 61 2.11 -13.00 -5.85
C LEU A 61 0.64 -13.29 -5.53
N MET A 62 -0.26 -13.09 -6.49
CA MET A 62 -1.70 -13.29 -6.37
C MET A 62 -2.24 -13.84 -7.70
N GLU A 63 -3.13 -14.84 -7.65
CA GLU A 63 -3.73 -15.53 -8.80
C GLU A 63 -5.20 -15.14 -9.02
#